data_AF-A0A2H6NE80-F1
#
_entry.id   AF-A0A2H6NE80-F1
#
_cell.length_a   1.000
_cell.length_b   1.000
_cell.length_c   1.000
_cell.angle_alpha   90.00
_cell.angle_beta   90.00
_cell.angle_gamma   90.00
#
_symmetry.space_group_name_H-M   'P 1'
#
loop_
_entity.id
_entity.type
_entity.pdbx_description
1 polymer ?
#
loop_
_entity_poly.entity_id
_entity_poly.type
_entity_poly.pdbx_seq_one_letter_code
_entity_poly.pdbx_strand_id
1 'polypeptide(L)'
;GEEQALAATVLTLLCLQMGSGPEGEEVFRSLKPLLITILIDSSASPVARQSCATALGMCCYIAAADMEDLVSCLVCLEGIFGTSCSKDASLAPSHHSPLLQILHCNALQSWSLLLTICPSTQIKKILDEHLPKLPLMLSSDNVNLRIVAGETIALLFELARDIEEDFFYEDTDLLRTKLKALATDSNKYRAKTDRRKQRSIFRDVLHYIENGECHEETIKFGLECMYVDSWARRRTYNAFKEALGSGVRHHLQNNELLR
;
A
#
# COMPACT_ATOMS: atom_id res chain seq x y z
N GLY A 1 8.11 -22.55 -1.76
CA GLY A 1 6.93 -21.88 -1.18
C GLY A 1 7.33 -21.05 0.02
N GLU A 2 7.40 -21.67 1.20
CA GLU A 2 7.78 -21.00 2.45
C GLU A 2 9.20 -20.43 2.42
N GLU A 3 10.19 -21.20 1.94
CA GLU A 3 11.56 -20.72 1.80
C GLU A 3 11.69 -19.51 0.87
N GLN A 4 10.90 -19.47 -0.22
CA GLN A 4 10.88 -18.32 -1.14
C GLN A 4 10.28 -17.08 -0.48
N ALA A 5 9.25 -17.26 0.35
CA ALA A 5 8.65 -16.18 1.11
C ALA A 5 9.62 -15.60 2.15
N LEU A 6 10.34 -16.48 2.86
CA LEU A 6 11.40 -16.09 3.79
C LEU A 6 12.55 -15.40 3.07
N ALA A 7 12.97 -15.89 1.90
CA ALA A 7 14.01 -15.26 1.11
C ALA A 7 13.63 -13.83 0.68
N ALA A 8 12.39 -13.61 0.23
CA ALA A 8 11.88 -12.26 -0.10
C ALA A 8 11.87 -11.33 1.13
N THR A 9 11.56 -11.87 2.31
CA THR A 9 11.60 -11.11 3.58
C THR A 9 13.03 -10.73 3.95
N VAL A 10 13.97 -11.69 3.89
CA VAL A 10 15.39 -11.46 4.18
C VAL A 10 15.98 -10.43 3.22
N LEU A 11 15.62 -10.52 1.94
CA LEU A 11 16.03 -9.57 0.92
C LEU A 11 15.55 -8.14 1.24
N THR A 12 14.31 -8.00 1.71
CA THR A 12 13.75 -6.71 2.13
C THR A 12 14.58 -6.11 3.27
N LEU A 13 14.88 -6.93 4.28
CA LEU A 13 15.68 -6.50 5.44
C LEU A 13 17.12 -6.17 5.05
N LEU A 14 17.71 -6.95 4.14
CA LEU A 14 19.04 -6.68 3.60
C LEU A 14 19.07 -5.35 2.86
N CYS A 15 18.12 -5.10 1.96
CA CYS A 15 18.01 -3.83 1.24
C CYS A 15 17.86 -2.64 2.20
N LEU A 16 17.03 -2.77 3.24
CA LEU A 16 16.89 -1.76 4.30
C LEU A 16 18.20 -1.50 5.05
N GLN A 17 19.00 -2.55 5.30
CA GLN A 17 20.28 -2.43 5.98
C GLN A 17 21.36 -1.79 5.09
N MET A 18 21.31 -2.02 3.78
CA MET A 18 22.24 -1.43 2.80
C MET A 18 21.88 0.02 2.46
N GLY A 19 20.60 0.39 2.51
CA GLY A 19 20.10 1.73 2.22
C GLY A 19 20.08 2.10 0.74
N SER A 20 19.90 3.38 0.45
CA SER A 20 19.77 3.94 -0.91
C SER A 20 21.12 4.23 -1.58
N GLY A 21 22.14 3.40 -1.31
CA GLY A 21 23.48 3.52 -1.87
C GLY A 21 23.72 2.58 -3.06
N PRO A 22 24.87 2.71 -3.76
CA PRO A 22 25.21 1.88 -4.92
C PRO A 22 25.09 0.38 -4.67
N GLU A 23 25.45 -0.07 -3.47
CA GLU A 23 25.36 -1.47 -3.08
C GLU A 23 23.91 -1.93 -2.90
N GLY A 24 23.04 -1.09 -2.34
CA GLY A 24 21.60 -1.35 -2.22
C GLY A 24 20.93 -1.40 -3.60
N GLU A 25 21.28 -0.46 -4.48
CA GLU A 25 20.82 -0.40 -5.86
C GLU A 25 21.25 -1.65 -6.66
N GLU A 26 22.50 -2.09 -6.51
CA GLU A 26 23.00 -3.30 -7.19
C GLU A 26 22.24 -4.55 -6.73
N VAL A 27 22.06 -4.71 -5.41
CA VAL A 27 21.27 -5.81 -4.82
C VAL A 27 19.84 -5.79 -5.37
N PHE A 28 19.18 -4.63 -5.39
CA PHE A 28 17.84 -4.53 -5.93
C PHE A 28 17.79 -4.84 -7.43
N ARG A 29 18.70 -4.29 -8.23
CA ARG A 29 18.79 -4.53 -9.67
C ARG A 29 18.97 -6.00 -10.01
N SER A 30 19.80 -6.73 -9.26
CA SER A 30 20.01 -8.17 -9.46
C SER A 30 18.79 -9.01 -9.10
N LEU A 31 18.00 -8.59 -8.10
CA LEU A 31 16.95 -9.43 -7.54
C LEU A 31 15.54 -9.05 -8.02
N LYS A 32 15.34 -7.81 -8.48
CA LYS A 32 14.06 -7.31 -9.04
C LYS A 32 13.48 -8.26 -10.09
N PRO A 33 14.24 -8.76 -11.09
CA PRO A 33 13.69 -9.68 -12.09
C PRO A 33 13.15 -10.97 -11.46
N LEU A 34 13.84 -11.53 -10.47
CA LEU A 34 13.41 -12.75 -9.78
C LEU A 34 12.13 -12.53 -8.96
N LEU A 35 12.05 -11.41 -8.23
CA LEU A 35 10.85 -11.03 -7.49
C LEU A 35 9.65 -10.87 -8.42
N ILE A 36 9.82 -10.19 -9.55
CA ILE A 36 8.79 -10.02 -10.57
C ILE A 36 8.36 -11.38 -11.13
N THR A 37 9.29 -12.23 -11.56
CA THR A 37 8.99 -13.56 -12.13
C THR A 37 8.15 -14.40 -11.17
N ILE A 38 8.53 -14.47 -9.89
CA ILE A 38 7.76 -15.23 -8.89
C ILE A 38 6.38 -14.60 -8.68
N LEU A 39 6.30 -13.27 -8.58
CA LEU A 39 5.06 -12.54 -8.31
C LEU A 39 4.01 -12.77 -9.40
N ILE A 40 4.40 -12.72 -10.68
CA ILE A 40 3.47 -12.85 -11.82
C ILE A 40 3.13 -14.30 -12.17
N ASP A 41 3.94 -15.27 -11.75
CA ASP A 41 3.70 -16.69 -12.01
C ASP A 41 2.49 -17.19 -11.20
N SER A 42 1.37 -17.43 -11.87
CA SER A 42 0.15 -17.95 -11.24
C SER A 42 0.29 -19.38 -10.70
N SER A 43 1.29 -20.13 -11.17
CA SER A 43 1.60 -21.48 -10.69
C SER A 43 2.52 -21.48 -9.47
N ALA A 44 3.18 -20.36 -9.17
CA ALA A 44 4.01 -20.21 -7.99
C ALA A 44 3.18 -20.22 -6.70
N SER A 45 3.85 -20.58 -5.59
CA SER A 45 3.23 -20.62 -4.27
C SER A 45 2.60 -19.27 -3.89
N PRO A 46 1.31 -19.24 -3.46
CA PRO A 46 0.65 -17.97 -3.11
C PRO A 46 1.38 -17.17 -2.03
N VAL A 47 1.96 -17.85 -1.03
CA VAL A 47 2.70 -17.21 0.08
C VAL A 47 4.02 -16.61 -0.41
N ALA A 48 4.69 -17.27 -1.37
CA ALA A 48 5.88 -16.72 -2.01
C ALA A 48 5.52 -15.44 -2.78
N ARG A 49 4.46 -15.48 -3.60
CA ARG A 49 3.96 -14.33 -4.35
C ARG A 49 3.62 -13.15 -3.45
N GLN A 50 2.91 -13.41 -2.35
CA GLN A 50 2.54 -12.38 -1.35
C GLN A 50 3.78 -11.69 -0.75
N SER A 51 4.83 -12.45 -0.46
CA SER A 51 6.07 -11.92 0.09
C SER A 51 6.88 -11.18 -0.96
N CYS A 52 6.90 -11.69 -2.21
CA CYS A 52 7.55 -11.00 -3.34
C CYS A 52 6.89 -9.67 -3.67
N ALA A 53 5.56 -9.55 -3.57
CA ALA A 53 4.87 -8.25 -3.74
C ALA A 53 5.39 -7.21 -2.75
N THR A 54 5.44 -7.59 -1.47
CA THR A 54 5.92 -6.74 -0.37
C THR A 54 7.39 -6.37 -0.57
N ALA A 55 8.23 -7.36 -0.87
CA ALA A 55 9.65 -7.15 -1.09
C ALA A 55 9.93 -6.25 -2.30
N LEU A 56 9.18 -6.43 -3.40
CA LEU A 56 9.32 -5.59 -4.59
C LEU A 56 9.02 -4.12 -4.26
N GLY A 57 7.92 -3.85 -3.55
CA GLY A 57 7.57 -2.48 -3.13
C GLY A 57 8.60 -1.86 -2.19
N MET A 58 8.99 -2.60 -1.14
CA MET A 58 9.95 -2.09 -0.16
C MET A 58 11.32 -1.82 -0.77
N CYS A 59 11.85 -2.76 -1.56
CA CYS A 59 13.17 -2.59 -2.16
C CYS A 59 13.17 -1.52 -3.25
N CYS A 60 12.10 -1.40 -4.03
CA CYS A 60 11.96 -0.31 -4.98
C CYS A 60 11.87 1.05 -4.26
N TYR A 61 11.17 1.14 -3.13
CA TYR A 61 11.11 2.37 -2.33
C TYR A 61 12.49 2.80 -1.80
N ILE A 62 13.32 1.84 -1.40
CA ILE A 62 14.62 2.09 -0.78
C ILE A 62 15.73 2.32 -1.81
N ALA A 63 15.76 1.53 -2.88
CA ALA A 63 16.94 1.32 -3.71
C ALA A 63 16.68 1.37 -5.22
N ALA A 64 15.53 1.87 -5.68
CA ALA A 64 15.35 2.16 -7.10
C ALA A 64 16.31 3.29 -7.52
N ALA A 65 17.15 3.03 -8.52
CA ALA A 65 18.15 3.99 -8.99
C ALA A 65 17.55 5.02 -9.97
N ASP A 66 16.48 4.65 -10.67
CA ASP A 66 15.87 5.48 -11.70
C ASP A 66 14.34 5.31 -11.78
N MET A 67 13.74 6.14 -12.62
CA MET A 67 12.30 6.14 -12.88
C MET A 67 11.81 4.89 -13.62
N GLU A 68 12.67 4.22 -14.40
CA GLU A 68 12.30 3.02 -15.14
C GLU A 68 12.06 1.86 -14.17
N ASP A 69 12.94 1.71 -13.17
CA ASP A 69 12.79 0.75 -12.08
C ASP A 69 11.47 0.97 -11.31
N LEU A 70 11.18 2.22 -10.95
CA LEU A 70 9.96 2.61 -10.24
C LEU A 70 8.70 2.27 -11.04
N VAL A 71 8.64 2.70 -12.31
CA VAL A 71 7.49 2.47 -13.19
C VAL A 71 7.31 0.98 -13.47
N SER A 72 8.39 0.24 -13.68
CA SER A 72 8.34 -1.22 -13.87
C SER A 72 7.72 -1.93 -12.66
N CYS A 73 8.07 -1.52 -11.44
CA CYS A 73 7.49 -2.09 -10.23
C CYS A 73 6.02 -1.70 -10.05
N LEU A 74 5.65 -0.44 -10.35
CA LEU A 74 4.27 0.02 -10.31
C LEU A 74 3.38 -0.80 -11.24
N VAL A 75 3.76 -0.95 -12.51
CA VAL A 75 3.01 -1.72 -13.52
C VAL A 75 2.88 -3.18 -13.09
N CYS A 76 3.95 -3.77 -12.55
CA CYS A 76 3.91 -5.15 -12.06
C CYS A 76 2.91 -5.32 -10.91
N LEU A 77 2.98 -4.47 -9.88
CA LEU A 77 2.08 -4.53 -8.72
C LEU A 77 0.63 -4.23 -9.11
N GLU A 78 0.41 -3.27 -10.01
CA GLU A 78 -0.90 -2.94 -10.58
C GLU A 78 -1.54 -4.14 -11.28
N GLY A 79 -0.77 -4.86 -12.12
CA GLY A 79 -1.25 -6.05 -12.81
C GLY A 79 -1.74 -7.16 -11.87
N ILE A 80 -1.26 -7.19 -10.62
CA ILE A 80 -1.68 -8.16 -9.61
C ILE A 80 -3.05 -7.82 -9.02
N PHE A 81 -3.26 -6.59 -8.54
CA PHE A 81 -4.55 -6.22 -7.93
C PHE A 81 -5.59 -5.75 -8.95
N GLY A 82 -5.21 -5.44 -10.19
CA GLY A 82 -6.07 -4.89 -11.23
C GLY A 82 -7.30 -5.75 -11.54
N THR A 83 -7.23 -7.07 -11.35
CA THR A 83 -8.39 -7.98 -11.45
C THR A 83 -9.50 -7.63 -10.45
N SER A 84 -9.16 -7.13 -9.26
CA SER A 84 -10.13 -6.68 -8.24
C SER A 84 -10.75 -5.31 -8.52
N CYS A 85 -10.22 -4.60 -9.52
CA CYS A 85 -10.71 -3.33 -10.01
C CYS A 85 -11.65 -3.49 -11.23
N SER A 86 -12.00 -4.73 -11.62
CA SER A 86 -12.87 -4.97 -12.75
C SER A 86 -14.34 -4.72 -12.44
N LYS A 87 -15.07 -4.13 -13.40
CA LYS A 87 -16.54 -4.01 -13.36
C LYS A 87 -17.24 -5.32 -13.76
N ASP A 88 -16.50 -6.29 -14.29
CA ASP A 88 -17.04 -7.60 -14.63
C ASP A 88 -17.38 -8.37 -13.33
N ALA A 89 -18.67 -8.68 -13.16
CA ALA A 89 -19.17 -9.40 -12.00
C ALA A 89 -18.53 -10.79 -11.84
N SER A 90 -18.06 -11.41 -12.93
CA SER A 90 -17.35 -12.70 -12.88
C SER A 90 -15.94 -12.59 -12.27
N LEU A 91 -15.36 -11.40 -12.25
CA LEU A 91 -14.05 -11.07 -11.67
C LEU A 91 -14.18 -10.33 -10.33
N ALA A 92 -15.38 -10.34 -9.74
CA ALA A 92 -15.63 -9.60 -8.51
C ALA A 92 -14.76 -10.14 -7.35
N PRO A 93 -14.24 -9.26 -6.46
CA PRO A 93 -13.36 -9.65 -5.36
C PRO A 93 -13.94 -10.72 -4.41
N SER A 94 -15.27 -10.85 -4.36
CA SER A 94 -16.01 -11.86 -3.58
C SER A 94 -15.78 -13.29 -4.03
N HIS A 95 -15.33 -13.51 -5.28
CA HIS A 95 -15.05 -14.84 -5.82
C HIS A 95 -13.58 -15.28 -5.67
N HIS A 96 -12.71 -14.39 -5.17
CA HIS A 96 -11.29 -14.69 -5.01
C HIS A 96 -11.00 -15.53 -3.76
N SER A 97 -10.03 -16.45 -3.88
CA SER A 97 -9.57 -17.22 -2.73
C SER A 97 -8.97 -16.30 -1.65
N PRO A 98 -9.01 -16.68 -0.36
CA PRO A 98 -8.43 -15.87 0.71
C PRO A 98 -6.95 -15.52 0.47
N LEU A 99 -6.18 -16.47 -0.08
CA LEU A 99 -4.76 -16.26 -0.40
C LEU A 99 -4.57 -15.24 -1.53
N LEU A 100 -5.45 -15.24 -2.54
CA LEU A 100 -5.41 -14.27 -3.62
C LEU A 100 -5.78 -12.86 -3.12
N GLN A 101 -6.75 -12.75 -2.22
CA GLN A 101 -7.11 -11.46 -1.61
C GLN A 101 -5.95 -10.88 -0.77
N ILE A 102 -5.20 -11.71 -0.04
CA ILE A 102 -3.98 -11.28 0.66
C ILE A 102 -2.93 -10.79 -0.33
N LEU A 103 -2.74 -11.49 -1.44
CA LEU A 103 -1.82 -11.06 -2.50
C LEU A 103 -2.22 -9.68 -3.05
N HIS A 104 -3.51 -9.45 -3.31
CA HIS A 104 -4.00 -8.14 -3.75
C HIS A 104 -3.81 -7.05 -2.69
N CYS A 105 -3.97 -7.37 -1.39
CA CYS A 105 -3.68 -6.43 -0.31
C CYS A 105 -2.20 -6.02 -0.34
N ASN A 106 -1.29 -6.98 -0.37
CA ASN A 106 0.15 -6.72 -0.35
C ASN A 106 0.59 -5.95 -1.60
N ALA A 107 0.04 -6.30 -2.77
CA ALA A 107 0.33 -5.60 -4.01
C ALA A 107 -0.16 -4.15 -3.97
N LEU A 108 -1.38 -3.90 -3.51
CA LEU A 108 -1.94 -2.55 -3.41
C LEU A 108 -1.23 -1.69 -2.35
N GLN A 109 -0.86 -2.27 -1.20
CA GLN A 109 -0.06 -1.57 -0.19
C GLN A 109 1.32 -1.18 -0.71
N SER A 110 1.98 -2.11 -1.40
CA SER A 110 3.30 -1.90 -2.01
C SER A 110 3.23 -0.86 -3.12
N TRP A 111 2.20 -0.92 -3.96
CA TRP A 111 1.95 0.08 -5.00
C TRP A 111 1.72 1.46 -4.38
N SER A 112 0.89 1.53 -3.33
CA SER A 112 0.63 2.78 -2.59
C SER A 112 1.90 3.35 -1.95
N LEU A 113 2.80 2.51 -1.43
CA LEU A 113 4.11 2.94 -0.94
C LEU A 113 4.91 3.61 -2.05
N LEU A 114 4.97 3.00 -3.24
CA LEU A 114 5.70 3.57 -4.38
C LEU A 114 5.10 4.87 -4.90
N LEU A 115 3.79 5.08 -4.75
CA LEU A 115 3.17 6.37 -5.06
C LEU A 115 3.74 7.52 -4.24
N THR A 116 4.19 7.27 -3.01
CA THR A 116 4.73 8.32 -2.12
C THR A 116 6.04 8.94 -2.62
N ILE A 117 6.73 8.27 -3.55
CA ILE A 117 7.98 8.73 -4.17
C ILE A 117 7.83 8.98 -5.68
N CYS A 118 6.61 8.92 -6.22
CA CYS A 118 6.35 9.17 -7.63
C CYS A 118 6.38 10.67 -7.97
N PRO A 119 6.98 11.07 -9.11
CA PRO A 119 6.84 12.43 -9.61
C PRO A 119 5.38 12.78 -9.93
N SER A 120 5.04 14.05 -9.76
CA SER A 120 3.69 14.57 -10.01
C SER A 120 3.14 14.25 -11.40
N THR A 121 4.00 14.20 -12.43
CA THR A 121 3.59 13.84 -13.81
C THR A 121 3.08 12.41 -13.92
N GLN A 122 3.66 11.48 -13.17
CA GLN A 122 3.22 10.10 -13.12
C GLN A 122 1.96 9.96 -12.25
N ILE A 123 1.88 10.68 -11.14
CA ILE A 123 0.69 10.70 -10.28
C ILE A 123 -0.55 11.18 -11.05
N LYS A 124 -0.46 12.22 -11.89
CA LYS A 124 -1.58 12.68 -12.72
C LYS A 124 -2.18 11.56 -13.58
N LYS A 125 -1.32 10.80 -14.29
CA LYS A 125 -1.76 9.65 -15.10
C LYS A 125 -2.44 8.59 -14.23
N ILE A 126 -1.85 8.30 -13.07
CA ILE A 126 -2.39 7.31 -12.13
C ILE A 126 -3.75 7.74 -11.59
N LEU A 127 -3.94 9.02 -11.27
CA LEU A 127 -5.23 9.55 -10.82
C LEU A 127 -6.31 9.34 -11.88
N ASP A 128 -6.04 9.72 -13.12
CA ASP A 128 -6.97 9.58 -14.24
C ASP A 128 -7.36 8.11 -14.48
N GLU A 129 -6.39 7.19 -14.39
CA GLU A 129 -6.61 5.79 -14.72
C GLU A 129 -7.17 4.94 -13.56
N HIS A 130 -6.83 5.25 -12.31
CA HIS A 130 -7.08 4.36 -11.16
C HIS A 130 -8.08 4.88 -10.15
N LEU A 131 -8.18 6.20 -9.96
CA LEU A 131 -9.09 6.75 -8.96
C LEU A 131 -10.55 6.32 -9.18
N PRO A 132 -11.07 6.23 -10.43
CA PRO A 132 -12.41 5.71 -10.69
C PRO A 132 -12.60 4.21 -10.39
N LYS A 133 -11.50 3.43 -10.35
CA LYS A 133 -11.54 1.97 -10.23
C LYS A 133 -11.40 1.48 -8.79
N LEU A 134 -10.57 2.14 -7.97
CA LEU A 134 -10.32 1.75 -6.58
C LEU A 134 -11.58 1.66 -5.70
N PRO A 135 -12.62 2.52 -5.86
CA PRO A 135 -13.87 2.40 -5.11
C PRO A 135 -14.64 1.09 -5.35
N LEU A 136 -14.27 0.28 -6.34
CA LEU A 136 -14.82 -1.07 -6.55
C LEU A 136 -14.30 -2.06 -5.49
N MET A 137 -13.05 -1.89 -5.05
CA MET A 137 -12.41 -2.76 -4.04
C MET A 137 -13.01 -2.55 -2.63
N LEU A 138 -13.64 -1.41 -2.39
CA LEU A 138 -14.38 -1.11 -1.15
C LEU A 138 -15.58 -2.05 -0.93
N SER A 139 -16.04 -2.76 -1.96
CA SER A 139 -17.12 -3.75 -1.87
C SER A 139 -16.62 -5.18 -1.67
N SER A 140 -15.30 -5.42 -1.54
CA SER A 140 -14.75 -6.76 -1.28
C SER A 140 -15.32 -7.35 0.01
N ASP A 141 -15.38 -8.68 0.12
CA ASP A 141 -15.70 -9.36 1.38
C ASP A 141 -14.53 -9.32 2.38
N ASN A 142 -13.31 -9.14 1.90
CA ASN A 142 -12.11 -9.06 2.72
C ASN A 142 -11.99 -7.70 3.41
N VAL A 143 -12.00 -7.69 4.75
CA VAL A 143 -11.87 -6.45 5.53
C VAL A 143 -10.55 -5.74 5.27
N ASN A 144 -9.44 -6.47 5.16
CA ASN A 144 -8.13 -5.87 4.93
C ASN A 144 -8.06 -5.25 3.54
N LEU A 145 -8.62 -5.89 2.50
CA LEU A 145 -8.62 -5.32 1.16
C LEU A 145 -9.42 -4.01 1.09
N ARG A 146 -10.58 -3.95 1.77
CA ARG A 146 -11.34 -2.70 1.89
C ARG A 146 -10.54 -1.62 2.58
N ILE A 147 -9.91 -1.95 3.72
CA ILE A 147 -9.07 -1.01 4.48
C ILE A 147 -7.96 -0.45 3.60
N VAL A 148 -7.17 -1.32 2.96
CA VAL A 148 -6.07 -0.89 2.09
C VAL A 148 -6.60 -0.01 0.96
N ALA A 149 -7.69 -0.38 0.29
CA ALA A 149 -8.29 0.44 -0.75
C ALA A 149 -8.72 1.83 -0.24
N GLY A 150 -9.31 1.91 0.96
CA GLY A 150 -9.68 3.19 1.58
C GLY A 150 -8.46 4.07 1.87
N GLU A 151 -7.40 3.49 2.45
CA GLU A 151 -6.14 4.21 2.71
C GLU A 151 -5.47 4.66 1.41
N THR A 152 -5.46 3.83 0.36
CA THR A 152 -4.91 4.18 -0.96
C THR A 152 -5.70 5.32 -1.62
N ILE A 153 -7.04 5.31 -1.50
CA ILE A 153 -7.87 6.41 -2.01
C ILE A 153 -7.52 7.70 -1.27
N ALA A 154 -7.39 7.67 0.05
CA ALA A 154 -7.01 8.84 0.83
C ALA A 154 -5.63 9.37 0.42
N LEU A 155 -4.64 8.48 0.24
CA LEU A 155 -3.32 8.85 -0.28
C LEU A 155 -3.40 9.50 -1.67
N LEU A 156 -4.21 8.98 -2.59
CA LEU A 156 -4.35 9.58 -3.91
C LEU A 156 -5.01 10.95 -3.85
N PHE A 157 -5.99 11.16 -2.97
CA PHE A 157 -6.55 12.50 -2.73
C PHE A 157 -5.51 13.47 -2.15
N GLU A 158 -4.64 13.00 -1.26
CA GLU A 158 -3.50 13.78 -0.73
C GLU A 158 -2.57 14.20 -1.86
N LEU A 159 -2.06 13.25 -2.62
CA LEU A 159 -1.14 13.52 -3.72
C LEU A 159 -1.79 14.39 -4.83
N ALA A 160 -3.10 14.25 -5.05
CA ALA A 160 -3.82 15.09 -6.01
C ALA A 160 -3.92 16.55 -5.54
N ARG A 161 -4.24 16.78 -4.25
CA ARG A 161 -4.31 18.12 -3.65
C ARG A 161 -2.95 18.80 -3.55
N ASP A 162 -1.89 18.02 -3.34
CA ASP A 162 -0.51 18.53 -3.37
C ASP A 162 -0.11 19.03 -4.78
N ILE A 163 -0.71 18.46 -5.83
CA ILE A 163 -0.47 18.84 -7.22
C ILE A 163 -1.39 19.99 -7.66
N GLU A 164 -2.65 19.96 -7.23
CA GLU A 164 -3.70 20.92 -7.57
C GLU A 164 -4.61 21.11 -6.34
N GLU A 165 -4.48 22.25 -5.64
CA GLU A 165 -5.19 22.51 -4.38
C GLU A 165 -6.71 22.38 -4.52
N ASP A 166 -7.26 22.82 -5.66
CA ASP A 166 -8.68 22.76 -6.01
C ASP A 166 -9.10 21.42 -6.65
N PHE A 167 -8.32 20.34 -6.46
CA PHE A 167 -8.59 19.04 -7.04
C PHE A 167 -10.04 18.59 -6.80
N PHE A 168 -10.74 18.31 -7.89
CA PHE A 168 -12.13 17.87 -7.89
C PHE A 168 -12.27 16.48 -8.50
N TYR A 169 -12.94 15.58 -7.76
CA TYR A 169 -13.29 14.25 -8.24
C TYR A 169 -14.81 14.14 -8.43
N GLU A 170 -15.27 13.89 -9.66
CA GLU A 170 -16.69 13.91 -10.04
C GLU A 170 -17.56 12.98 -9.18
N ASP A 171 -17.07 11.76 -8.88
CA ASP A 171 -17.82 10.74 -8.14
C ASP A 171 -17.63 10.84 -6.60
N THR A 172 -17.20 12.00 -6.08
CA THR A 172 -16.93 12.19 -4.64
C THR A 172 -18.13 11.85 -3.76
N ASP A 173 -19.36 12.19 -4.16
CA ASP A 173 -20.56 11.91 -3.35
C ASP A 173 -20.89 10.41 -3.28
N LEU A 174 -20.69 9.69 -4.39
CA LEU A 174 -20.84 8.24 -4.42
C LEU A 174 -19.77 7.57 -3.55
N LEU A 175 -18.54 8.05 -3.62
CA LEU A 175 -17.44 7.60 -2.78
C LEU A 175 -17.74 7.84 -1.29
N ARG A 176 -18.14 9.06 -0.91
CA ARG A 176 -18.54 9.40 0.47
C ARG A 176 -19.63 8.49 1.01
N THR A 177 -20.63 8.17 0.19
CA THR A 177 -21.71 7.23 0.56
C THR A 177 -21.15 5.85 0.90
N LYS A 178 -20.24 5.31 0.07
CA LYS A 178 -19.58 4.03 0.34
C LYS A 178 -18.72 4.07 1.61
N LEU A 179 -17.90 5.11 1.77
CA LEU A 179 -17.03 5.29 2.92
C LEU A 179 -17.82 5.39 4.23
N LYS A 180 -18.93 6.15 4.22
CA LYS A 180 -19.84 6.30 5.37
C LYS A 180 -20.45 4.95 5.77
N ALA A 181 -20.89 4.14 4.81
CA ALA A 181 -21.42 2.81 5.10
C ALA A 181 -20.38 1.91 5.81
N LEU A 182 -19.12 1.98 5.37
CA LEU A 182 -18.02 1.21 5.97
C LEU A 182 -17.58 1.75 7.35
N ALA A 183 -17.67 3.07 7.55
CA ALA A 183 -17.39 3.76 8.81
C ALA A 183 -18.43 3.43 9.90
N THR A 184 -19.67 3.12 9.51
CA THR A 184 -20.77 2.74 10.44
C THR A 184 -21.09 1.25 10.44
N ASP A 185 -20.30 0.42 9.77
CA ASP A 185 -20.60 -1.00 9.55
C ASP A 185 -20.88 -1.76 10.86
N SER A 186 -22.08 -2.34 10.94
CA SER A 186 -22.59 -3.10 12.07
C SER A 186 -22.73 -4.60 11.78
N ASN A 187 -22.23 -5.11 10.66
CA ASN A 187 -22.43 -6.49 10.21
C ASN A 187 -21.88 -7.50 11.24
N LYS A 188 -22.78 -8.15 12.00
CA LYS A 188 -22.45 -9.02 13.13
C LYS A 188 -21.68 -10.30 12.74
N TYR A 189 -21.73 -10.71 11.48
CA TYR A 189 -21.02 -11.89 10.96
C TYR A 189 -19.50 -11.71 10.86
N ARG A 190 -18.99 -10.47 10.94
CA ARG A 190 -17.54 -10.17 10.95
C ARG A 190 -16.95 -10.27 12.36
N ALA A 191 -15.63 -10.46 12.48
CA ALA A 191 -14.98 -10.43 13.79
C ALA A 191 -15.10 -9.03 14.43
N LYS A 192 -15.24 -8.98 15.76
CA LYS A 192 -15.42 -7.73 16.51
C LYS A 192 -14.21 -6.80 16.37
N THR A 193 -13.00 -7.37 16.37
CA THR A 193 -11.72 -6.68 16.16
C THR A 193 -11.69 -6.00 14.80
N ASP A 194 -12.04 -6.75 13.75
CA ASP A 194 -11.96 -6.30 12.36
C ASP A 194 -12.95 -5.17 12.10
N ARG A 195 -14.19 -5.31 12.59
CA ARG A 195 -15.18 -4.22 12.53
C ARG A 195 -14.68 -2.95 13.22
N ARG A 196 -14.05 -3.08 14.39
CA ARG A 196 -13.55 -1.93 15.13
C ARG A 196 -12.43 -1.23 14.36
N LYS A 197 -11.48 -1.99 13.81
CA LYS A 197 -10.38 -1.47 12.99
C LYS A 197 -10.91 -0.79 11.74
N GLN A 198 -11.78 -1.46 10.98
CA GLN A 198 -12.41 -0.92 9.77
C GLN A 198 -13.09 0.42 10.06
N ARG A 199 -14.01 0.47 11.04
CA ARG A 199 -14.74 1.71 11.34
C ARG A 199 -13.82 2.84 11.78
N SER A 200 -12.73 2.54 12.48
CA SER A 200 -11.76 3.58 12.84
C SER A 200 -11.16 4.19 11.58
N ILE A 201 -10.56 3.36 10.73
CA ILE A 201 -9.87 3.80 9.51
C ILE A 201 -10.83 4.51 8.57
N PHE A 202 -12.03 3.97 8.34
CA PHE A 202 -12.99 4.60 7.43
C PHE A 202 -13.59 5.90 7.96
N ARG A 203 -13.58 6.15 9.27
CA ARG A 203 -13.91 7.49 9.80
C ARG A 203 -12.80 8.48 9.48
N ASP A 204 -11.54 8.07 9.64
CA ASP A 204 -10.38 8.92 9.33
C ASP A 204 -10.32 9.23 7.83
N VAL A 205 -10.51 8.22 6.97
CA VAL A 205 -10.60 8.38 5.51
C VAL A 205 -11.78 9.28 5.13
N LEU A 206 -12.98 9.02 5.64
CA LEU A 206 -14.15 9.85 5.31
C LEU A 206 -13.93 11.31 5.74
N HIS A 207 -13.41 11.53 6.94
CA HIS A 207 -13.12 12.87 7.45
C HIS A 207 -12.10 13.61 6.56
N TYR A 208 -11.05 12.91 6.11
CA TYR A 208 -10.05 13.47 5.20
C TYR A 208 -10.62 13.83 3.82
N ILE A 209 -11.50 12.99 3.27
CA ILE A 209 -12.16 13.25 1.98
C ILE A 209 -13.16 14.41 2.09
N GLU A 210 -13.79 14.61 3.25
CA GLU A 210 -14.75 15.70 3.48
C GLU A 210 -14.08 17.04 3.80
N ASN A 211 -13.03 17.05 4.63
CA ASN A 211 -12.49 18.27 5.23
C ASN A 211 -11.03 18.56 4.86
N GLY A 212 -10.32 17.62 4.24
CA GLY A 212 -8.90 17.79 3.89
C GLY A 212 -7.93 17.60 5.06
N GLU A 213 -8.43 17.32 6.26
CA GLU A 213 -7.62 17.20 7.48
C GLU A 213 -7.25 15.75 7.77
N CYS A 214 -5.96 15.48 7.94
CA CYS A 214 -5.45 14.19 8.40
C CYS A 214 -5.25 14.21 9.93
N HIS A 215 -5.62 13.13 10.60
CA HIS A 215 -5.33 12.98 12.02
C HIS A 215 -3.84 12.73 12.24
N GLU A 216 -3.17 13.57 13.03
CA GLU A 216 -1.77 13.39 13.42
C GLU A 216 -1.61 12.30 14.49
N GLU A 217 -0.69 11.37 14.26
CA GLU A 217 -0.26 10.37 15.25
C GLU A 217 1.21 10.61 15.65
N THR A 218 1.48 10.75 16.95
CA THR A 218 2.85 10.92 17.46
C THR A 218 3.48 9.58 17.85
N ILE A 219 4.55 9.18 17.17
CA ILE A 219 5.34 7.98 17.47
C ILE A 219 6.55 8.38 18.31
N LYS A 220 6.58 7.97 19.58
CA LYS A 220 7.70 8.26 20.50
C LYS A 220 8.72 7.12 20.52
N PHE A 221 10.01 7.44 20.39
CA PHE A 221 11.10 6.47 20.41
C PHE A 221 12.30 6.97 21.24
N GLY A 222 12.22 6.79 22.56
CA GLY A 222 13.25 7.28 23.47
C GLY A 222 12.98 8.75 23.81
N LEU A 223 13.94 9.63 23.53
CA LEU A 223 13.81 11.08 23.76
C LEU A 223 13.23 11.84 22.55
N GLU A 224 13.16 11.17 21.40
CA GLU A 224 12.70 11.75 20.13
C GLU A 224 11.28 11.26 19.80
N CYS A 225 10.59 12.01 18.94
CA CYS A 225 9.32 11.62 18.37
C CYS A 225 9.24 11.96 16.89
N MET A 226 8.45 11.17 16.16
CA MET A 226 8.10 11.41 14.76
C MET A 226 6.59 11.63 14.69
N TYR A 227 6.18 12.56 13.82
CA TYR A 227 4.78 12.86 13.57
C TYR A 227 4.35 12.17 12.28
N VAL A 228 3.27 11.42 12.36
CA VAL A 228 2.59 10.81 11.22
C VAL A 228 1.33 11.64 10.97
N ASP A 229 1.52 12.72 10.22
CA ASP A 229 0.57 13.80 9.95
C ASP A 229 -0.03 13.74 8.52
N SER A 230 0.42 12.81 7.68
CA SER A 230 -0.07 12.63 6.30
C SER A 230 -0.31 11.15 5.97
N TRP A 231 -1.11 10.87 4.95
CA TRP A 231 -1.34 9.52 4.42
C TRP A 231 -0.09 8.93 3.78
N ALA A 232 0.73 9.74 3.10
CA ALA A 232 2.03 9.32 2.58
C ALA A 232 2.94 8.87 3.73
N ARG A 233 3.13 9.71 4.76
CA ARG A 233 3.92 9.35 5.95
C ARG A 233 3.37 8.14 6.69
N ARG A 234 2.04 8.03 6.82
CA ARG A 234 1.39 6.86 7.43
C ARG A 234 1.66 5.59 6.64
N ARG A 235 1.59 5.64 5.31
CA ARG A 235 1.86 4.48 4.46
C ARG A 235 3.31 4.03 4.57
N THR A 236 4.26 4.97 4.50
CA THR A 236 5.69 4.71 4.64
C THR A 236 6.02 4.14 6.02
N TYR A 237 5.54 4.76 7.10
CA TYR A 237 5.76 4.26 8.46
C TYR A 237 5.20 2.85 8.66
N ASN A 238 3.97 2.60 8.19
CA ASN A 238 3.36 1.28 8.32
C ASN A 238 4.14 0.21 7.54
N ALA A 239 4.67 0.54 6.35
CA ALA A 239 5.47 -0.39 5.57
C ALA A 239 6.78 -0.78 6.29
N PHE A 240 7.49 0.18 6.87
CA PHE A 240 8.67 -0.11 7.71
C PHE A 240 8.32 -0.87 8.99
N LYS A 241 7.21 -0.52 9.65
CA LYS A 241 6.72 -1.22 10.85
C LYS A 241 6.36 -2.68 10.56
N GLU A 242 5.73 -2.95 9.42
CA GLU A 242 5.38 -4.30 8.98
C GLU A 242 6.64 -5.10 8.62
N ALA A 243 7.62 -4.49 7.94
CA ALA A 243 8.88 -5.15 7.57
C ALA A 243 9.79 -5.46 8.78
N LEU A 244 9.92 -4.51 9.71
CA LEU A 244 10.87 -4.61 10.84
C LEU A 244 10.26 -5.24 12.11
N GLY A 245 8.92 -5.26 12.23
CA GLY A 245 8.24 -5.76 13.42
C GLY A 245 8.73 -5.10 14.71
N SER A 246 9.21 -5.90 15.67
CA SER A 246 9.76 -5.40 16.94
C SER A 246 11.00 -4.52 16.76
N GLY A 247 11.70 -4.61 15.63
CA GLY A 247 12.91 -3.82 15.33
C GLY A 247 12.64 -2.35 14.98
N VAL A 248 11.41 -1.97 14.63
CA VAL A 248 11.11 -0.62 14.10
C VAL A 248 11.58 0.50 15.04
N ARG A 249 11.43 0.32 16.35
CA ARG A 249 11.86 1.32 17.34
C ARG A 249 13.38 1.51 17.36
N HIS A 250 14.12 0.41 17.20
CA HIS A 250 15.58 0.46 17.15
C HIS A 250 16.07 1.18 15.88
N HIS A 251 15.44 0.90 14.74
CA HIS A 251 15.80 1.56 13.49
C HIS A 251 15.41 3.05 13.48
N LEU A 252 14.26 3.45 14.03
CA LEU A 252 13.91 4.87 14.15
C LEU A 252 14.95 5.67 14.97
N GLN A 253 15.58 5.03 15.95
CA GLN A 253 16.60 5.67 16.78
C GLN A 253 17.97 5.77 16.11
N ASN A 254 18.34 4.80 15.26
CA ASN A 254 19.72 4.59 14.84
C ASN A 254 19.93 4.54 13.32
N ASN A 255 18.87 4.56 12.52
CA ASN A 255 18.96 4.42 11.06
C ASN A 255 18.41 5.69 10.39
N GLU A 256 19.31 6.43 9.73
CA GLU A 256 18.98 7.66 9.01
C GLU A 256 18.02 7.43 7.83
N LEU A 257 18.00 6.24 7.22
CA LEU A 257 17.05 5.91 6.14
C LEU A 257 15.59 6.01 6.59
N LEU A 258 15.32 5.75 7.87
CA LEU A 258 13.97 5.74 8.44
C LEU A 258 13.57 7.06 9.10
N ARG A 259 14.50 8.01 9.22
CA ARG A 259 14.29 9.32 9.86
C ARG A 259 13.98 10.38 8.81
#